data_AF-A0A7T5BY51-F1
#
_entry.id   AF-A0A7T5BY51-F1
#
_cell.length_a   1.000
_cell.length_b   1.000
_cell.length_c   1.000
_cell.angle_alpha   90.00
_cell.angle_beta   90.00
_cell.angle_gamma   90.00
#
_symmetry.space_group_name_H-M   'P 1'
#
loop_
_entity.id
_entity.type
_entity.pdbx_description
1 polymer ?
#
loop_
_entity_poly.entity_id
_entity_poly.type
_entity_poly.pdbx_seq_one_letter_code
_entity_poly.pdbx_strand_id
1 'polypeptide(L)'
;MDDLRIYSNSNRQIRYIFHTHRRSAMFLLYEYDIFWVFLLISSLIPILAFLISGVLAPISEGPEKLSSYESGIEPMGEAWLQFRIRYYMFALVFVVFDVETVFLYPWAMSFDVLGVSVFIEAFIFVLILIIGSVYAWRKGALEWV
;
A
#
# COMPACT_ATOMS: atom_id res chain seq x y z
N MET A 1 -24.21 36.52 -40.15
CA MET A 1 -22.83 36.11 -40.53
C MET A 1 -21.98 35.81 -39.28
N ASP A 2 -22.45 36.19 -38.10
CA ASP A 2 -21.75 36.03 -36.81
C ASP A 2 -21.86 34.64 -36.19
N ASP A 3 -22.94 33.88 -36.46
CA ASP A 3 -23.14 32.54 -35.88
C ASP A 3 -22.08 31.52 -36.31
N LEU A 4 -21.59 31.61 -37.55
CA LEU A 4 -20.51 30.74 -38.06
C LEU A 4 -19.17 31.02 -37.36
N ARG A 5 -18.93 32.26 -36.93
CA ARG A 5 -17.75 32.62 -36.14
C ARG A 5 -17.84 32.07 -34.72
N ILE A 6 -19.02 32.12 -34.11
CA ILE A 6 -19.26 31.58 -32.76
C ILE A 6 -19.09 30.05 -32.76
N TYR A 7 -19.65 29.35 -33.74
CA TYR A 7 -19.52 27.91 -33.88
C TYR A 7 -18.08 27.46 -34.19
N SER A 8 -17.36 28.17 -35.06
CA SER A 8 -15.93 27.90 -35.34
C SER A 8 -15.05 28.12 -34.10
N ASN A 9 -15.29 29.14 -33.29
CA ASN A 9 -14.49 29.43 -32.10
C ASN A 9 -14.72 28.37 -31.00
N SER A 10 -15.98 27.97 -30.80
CA SER A 10 -16.34 26.89 -29.88
C SER A 10 -15.66 25.56 -30.23
N ASN A 11 -15.67 25.17 -31.51
CA ASN A 11 -15.01 23.93 -31.96
C ASN A 11 -13.49 23.95 -31.80
N ARG A 12 -12.84 25.12 -31.96
CA ARG A 12 -11.40 25.24 -31.67
C ARG A 12 -11.15 25.06 -30.18
N GLN A 13 -11.92 25.72 -29.32
CA GLN A 13 -11.79 25.60 -27.86
C GLN A 13 -11.98 24.15 -27.39
N ILE A 14 -13.01 23.45 -27.87
CA ILE A 14 -13.24 22.03 -27.56
C ILE A 14 -12.03 21.16 -27.98
N ARG A 15 -11.47 21.42 -29.16
CA ARG A 15 -10.29 20.70 -29.65
C ARG A 15 -9.03 20.95 -28.79
N TYR A 16 -8.82 22.18 -28.33
CA TYR A 16 -7.72 22.51 -27.42
C TYR A 16 -7.88 21.85 -26.05
N ILE A 17 -9.08 21.88 -25.47
CA ILE A 17 -9.36 21.24 -24.16
C ILE A 17 -9.12 19.73 -24.26
N PHE A 18 -9.63 19.09 -25.31
CA PHE A 18 -9.45 17.64 -25.50
C PHE A 18 -7.97 17.28 -25.74
N HIS A 19 -7.24 18.09 -26.53
CA HIS A 19 -5.82 17.88 -26.78
C HIS A 19 -4.98 18.06 -25.51
N THR A 20 -5.23 19.11 -24.72
CA THR A 20 -4.53 19.36 -23.46
C THR A 20 -4.80 18.26 -22.45
N HIS A 21 -6.05 17.82 -22.31
CA HIS A 21 -6.42 16.72 -21.40
C HIS A 21 -5.75 15.39 -21.81
N ARG A 22 -5.75 15.07 -23.11
CA ARG A 22 -5.05 13.89 -23.65
C ARG A 22 -3.54 13.96 -23.42
N ARG A 23 -2.94 15.16 -23.51
CA ARG A 23 -1.50 15.36 -23.29
C ARG A 23 -1.11 15.20 -21.82
N SER A 24 -1.94 15.68 -20.89
CA SER A 24 -1.74 15.47 -19.44
C SER A 24 -1.88 13.99 -19.05
N ALA A 25 -2.88 13.28 -19.60
CA ALA A 25 -3.02 11.84 -19.36
C ALA A 25 -1.82 11.05 -19.90
N MET A 26 -1.33 11.40 -21.10
CA MET A 26 -0.15 10.79 -21.70
C MET A 26 1.13 11.09 -20.90
N PHE A 27 1.26 12.28 -20.32
CA PHE A 27 2.40 12.65 -19.46
C PHE A 27 2.40 11.88 -18.13
N LEU A 28 1.25 11.73 -17.48
CA LEU A 28 1.14 10.92 -16.25
C LEU A 28 1.54 9.46 -16.51
N LEU A 29 1.07 8.86 -17.60
CA LEU A 29 1.44 7.48 -17.95
C LEU A 29 2.96 7.32 -18.13
N TYR A 30 3.61 8.30 -18.76
CA TYR A 30 5.07 8.28 -18.97
C TYR A 30 5.87 8.37 -17.66
N GLU A 31 5.40 9.11 -16.66
CA GLU A 31 6.05 9.14 -15.34
C GLU A 31 5.92 7.79 -14.60
N TYR A 32 4.81 7.07 -14.80
CA TYR A 32 4.65 5.71 -14.27
C TYR A 32 5.41 4.63 -15.06
N ASP A 33 5.79 4.87 -16.31
CA ASP A 33 6.55 3.91 -17.12
C ASP A 33 7.87 3.52 -16.43
N ILE A 34 8.56 4.48 -15.83
CA ILE A 34 9.81 4.25 -15.08
C ILE A 34 9.54 3.33 -13.87
N PHE A 35 8.44 3.56 -13.15
CA PHE A 35 8.05 2.73 -12.02
C PHE A 35 7.79 1.28 -12.45
N TRP A 36 7.06 1.07 -13.55
CA TRP A 36 6.79 -0.27 -14.07
C TRP A 36 8.04 -0.99 -14.54
N VAL A 37 8.93 -0.30 -15.26
CA VAL A 37 10.21 -0.86 -15.71
C VAL A 37 11.07 -1.23 -14.50
N PHE A 38 11.14 -0.36 -13.49
CA PHE A 38 11.87 -0.65 -12.25
C PHE A 38 11.31 -1.87 -11.53
N LEU A 39 9.98 -1.95 -11.35
CA LEU A 39 9.30 -3.07 -10.70
C LEU A 39 9.56 -4.40 -11.42
N LEU A 40 9.53 -4.39 -12.75
CA LEU A 40 9.83 -5.56 -13.57
C LEU A 40 11.28 -6.02 -13.39
N ILE A 41 12.24 -5.11 -13.48
CA ILE A 41 13.66 -5.44 -13.30
C ILE A 41 13.92 -5.94 -11.88
N SER A 42 13.38 -5.26 -10.86
CA SER A 42 13.60 -5.63 -9.45
C SER A 42 12.97 -6.97 -9.09
N SER A 43 11.82 -7.32 -9.69
CA SER A 43 11.18 -8.62 -9.50
C SER A 43 11.89 -9.73 -10.28
N LEU A 44 12.41 -9.42 -11.47
CA LEU A 44 13.10 -10.40 -12.32
C LEU A 44 14.40 -10.90 -11.69
N ILE A 45 15.14 -10.04 -10.98
CA ILE A 45 16.43 -10.41 -10.37
C ILE A 45 16.30 -11.58 -9.38
N PRO A 46 15.43 -11.53 -8.34
CA PRO A 46 15.21 -12.68 -7.45
C PRO A 46 14.73 -13.93 -8.18
N ILE A 47 13.84 -13.78 -9.17
CA ILE A 47 13.31 -14.91 -9.95
C ILE A 47 14.45 -15.62 -10.69
N LEU A 48 15.29 -14.86 -11.41
CA LEU A 48 16.44 -15.41 -12.11
C LEU A 48 17.45 -16.03 -11.13
N ALA A 49 17.68 -15.39 -9.98
CA ALA A 49 18.56 -15.94 -8.95
C ALA A 49 18.07 -17.31 -8.44
N PHE A 50 16.77 -17.44 -8.16
CA PHE A 50 16.17 -18.72 -7.77
C PHE A 50 16.18 -19.76 -8.90
N LEU A 51 15.95 -19.37 -10.16
CA LEU A 51 16.02 -20.28 -11.30
C LEU A 51 17.44 -20.81 -11.54
N ILE A 52 18.43 -19.91 -11.52
CA ILE A 52 19.85 -20.26 -11.64
C ILE A 52 20.24 -21.19 -10.49
N SER A 53 19.88 -20.84 -9.25
CA SER A 53 20.13 -21.68 -8.08
C SER A 53 19.48 -23.07 -8.23
N GLY A 54 18.21 -23.13 -8.66
CA GLY A 54 17.49 -24.40 -8.86
C GLY A 54 18.08 -25.29 -9.96
N VAL A 55 18.73 -24.72 -10.99
CA VAL A 55 19.36 -25.49 -12.08
C VAL A 55 20.79 -25.91 -11.74
N LEU A 56 21.57 -25.04 -11.10
CA LEU A 56 22.99 -25.29 -10.81
C LEU A 56 23.24 -26.00 -9.49
N ALA A 57 22.35 -25.86 -8.50
CA ALA A 57 22.57 -26.47 -7.19
C ALA A 57 22.48 -27.99 -7.28
N PRO A 58 23.37 -28.72 -6.58
CA PRO A 58 23.27 -30.16 -6.48
C PRO A 58 21.96 -30.52 -5.76
N ILE A 59 21.09 -31.23 -6.48
CA ILE A 59 19.84 -31.76 -5.93
C ILE A 59 20.21 -32.94 -5.03
N SER A 60 19.80 -32.86 -3.77
CA SER A 60 19.91 -33.95 -2.80
C SER A 60 18.53 -34.12 -2.19
N GLU A 61 17.96 -35.31 -2.35
CA GLU A 61 16.62 -35.70 -1.89
C GLU A 61 16.70 -36.68 -0.71
N GLY A 62 17.71 -36.52 0.14
CA GLY A 62 17.83 -37.34 1.35
C GLY A 62 16.62 -37.13 2.29
N PRO A 63 16.08 -38.19 2.90
CA PRO A 63 14.91 -38.09 3.78
C PRO A 63 15.15 -37.15 4.97
N GLU A 64 16.39 -37.07 5.47
CA GLU A 64 16.79 -36.13 6.53
C GLU A 64 16.67 -34.66 6.09
N LYS A 65 17.04 -34.32 4.85
CA LYS A 65 16.97 -32.96 4.32
C LYS A 65 15.52 -32.48 4.10
N LEU A 66 14.61 -33.42 3.88
CA LEU A 66 13.17 -33.15 3.70
C LEU A 66 12.39 -33.20 5.03
N SER A 67 13.05 -33.62 6.12
CA SER A 67 12.45 -33.62 7.45
C SER A 67 12.44 -32.22 8.07
N SER A 68 11.45 -31.94 8.93
CA SER A 68 11.41 -30.68 9.68
C SER A 68 12.55 -30.63 10.70
N TYR A 69 13.20 -29.48 10.81
CA TYR A 69 14.28 -29.28 11.79
C TYR A 69 13.72 -29.21 13.22
N GLU A 70 14.06 -30.19 14.05
CA GLU A 70 13.66 -30.27 15.47
C GLU A 70 14.89 -30.56 16.37
N SER A 71 15.95 -29.77 16.21
CA SER A 71 17.21 -29.84 16.98
C SER A 71 17.82 -31.24 17.13
N GLY A 72 17.64 -32.11 16.12
CA GLY A 72 18.23 -33.46 16.06
C GLY A 72 17.31 -34.60 16.52
N ILE A 73 16.04 -34.31 16.82
CA ILE A 73 15.02 -35.31 17.17
C ILE A 73 14.00 -35.40 16.02
N GLU A 74 13.30 -36.54 15.91
CA GLU A 74 12.19 -36.65 14.97
C GLU A 74 11.01 -35.80 15.45
N PRO A 75 10.41 -34.96 14.59
CA PRO A 75 9.27 -34.14 14.95
C PRO A 75 8.11 -35.02 15.41
N MET A 76 7.66 -34.83 16.64
CA MET A 76 6.61 -35.62 17.27
C MET A 76 5.34 -34.80 17.42
N GLY A 77 4.24 -35.30 16.86
CA GLY A 77 2.91 -34.72 16.98
C GLY A 77 2.54 -33.77 15.84
N GLU A 78 1.28 -33.33 15.90
CA GLU A 78 0.73 -32.35 14.96
C GLU A 78 1.14 -30.93 15.38
N ALA A 79 1.53 -30.09 14.42
CA ALA A 79 1.88 -28.69 14.65
C ALA A 79 0.62 -27.84 14.94
N TRP A 80 -0.06 -28.09 16.06
CA TRP A 80 -1.18 -27.28 16.52
C TRP A 80 -0.65 -25.95 17.05
N LEU A 81 -0.53 -24.98 16.15
CA LEU A 81 -0.28 -23.59 16.54
C LEU A 81 -1.51 -23.08 17.29
N GLN A 82 -1.36 -22.81 18.59
CA GLN A 82 -2.38 -22.09 19.35
C GLN A 82 -2.51 -20.68 18.76
N PHE A 83 -3.51 -20.47 17.90
CA PHE A 83 -3.82 -19.15 17.39
C PHE A 83 -4.21 -18.23 18.54
N ARG A 84 -3.26 -17.39 18.96
CA ARG A 84 -3.48 -16.42 20.01
C ARG A 84 -4.25 -15.24 19.43
N ILE A 85 -5.35 -14.84 20.07
CA ILE A 85 -6.18 -13.70 19.65
C ILE A 85 -5.38 -12.38 19.54
N ARG A 86 -4.23 -12.29 20.21
CA ARG A 86 -3.33 -11.12 20.18
C ARG A 86 -2.96 -10.69 18.75
N TYR A 87 -2.66 -11.63 17.84
CA TYR A 87 -2.31 -11.30 16.46
C TYR A 87 -3.45 -10.57 15.73
N TYR A 88 -4.69 -11.00 15.98
CA TYR A 88 -5.88 -10.35 15.43
C TYR A 88 -6.09 -8.95 16.01
N MET A 89 -5.87 -8.76 17.32
CA MET A 89 -6.01 -7.44 17.96
C MET A 89 -5.02 -6.42 17.37
N PHE A 90 -3.76 -6.81 17.16
CA PHE A 90 -2.77 -5.95 16.49
C PHE A 90 -3.15 -5.63 15.04
N ALA A 91 -3.59 -6.63 14.27
CA ALA A 91 -4.01 -6.42 12.88
C ALA A 91 -5.21 -5.47 12.79
N LEU A 92 -6.19 -5.60 13.69
CA LEU A 92 -7.37 -4.75 13.72
C LEU A 92 -7.01 -3.30 14.04
N VAL A 93 -6.18 -3.06 15.06
CA VAL A 93 -5.72 -1.71 15.40
C VAL A 93 -4.89 -1.11 14.26
N PHE A 94 -4.04 -1.90 13.61
CA PHE A 94 -3.26 -1.45 12.46
C PHE A 94 -4.14 -1.03 11.28
N VAL A 95 -5.14 -1.83 10.90
CA VAL A 95 -6.06 -1.49 9.79
C VAL A 95 -6.86 -0.23 10.08
N VAL A 96 -7.31 -0.06 11.33
CA VAL A 96 -8.02 1.15 11.75
C VAL A 96 -7.11 2.37 11.61
N PHE A 97 -5.87 2.30 12.10
CA PHE A 97 -4.89 3.38 11.96
C PHE A 97 -4.49 3.66 10.50
N ASP A 98 -4.37 2.63 9.67
CA ASP A 98 -4.06 2.76 8.24
C ASP A 98 -5.16 3.58 7.52
N VAL A 99 -6.42 3.22 7.74
CA VAL A 99 -7.58 3.96 7.19
C VAL A 99 -7.60 5.41 7.69
N GLU A 100 -7.24 5.66 8.94
CA GLU A 100 -7.15 7.02 9.48
C GLU A 100 -6.11 7.88 8.75
N THR A 101 -4.94 7.31 8.43
CA THR A 101 -3.91 8.05 7.67
C THR A 101 -4.37 8.38 6.26
N VAL A 102 -5.14 7.50 5.61
CA VAL A 102 -5.76 7.78 4.30
C VAL A 102 -6.66 9.01 4.35
N PHE A 103 -7.35 9.28 5.45
CA PHE A 103 -8.13 10.52 5.61
C PHE A 103 -7.25 11.75 5.89
N LEU A 104 -6.13 11.58 6.59
CA LEU A 104 -5.21 12.68 6.89
C LEU A 104 -4.40 13.14 5.66
N TYR A 105 -4.11 12.25 4.71
CA TYR A 105 -3.29 12.56 3.54
C TYR A 105 -3.87 13.70 2.66
N PRO A 106 -5.14 13.65 2.20
CA PRO A 106 -5.72 14.74 1.40
C PRO A 106 -5.79 16.07 2.15
N TRP A 107 -6.07 16.02 3.46
CA TRP A 107 -6.06 17.19 4.33
C TRP A 107 -4.67 17.81 4.40
N ALA A 108 -3.63 17.01 4.67
CA ALA A 108 -2.25 17.48 4.76
C ALA A 108 -1.74 18.05 3.43
N MET A 109 -2.11 17.43 2.30
CA MET A 109 -1.74 17.90 0.97
C MET A 109 -2.39 19.24 0.61
N SER A 110 -3.57 19.53 1.17
CA SER A 110 -4.35 20.73 0.83
C SER A 110 -4.26 21.83 1.89
N PHE A 111 -3.37 21.68 2.87
CA PHE A 111 -3.27 22.59 4.02
C PHE A 111 -3.08 24.05 3.63
N ASP A 112 -2.32 24.33 2.56
CA ASP A 112 -2.04 25.69 2.10
C ASP A 112 -3.27 26.45 1.58
N VAL A 113 -4.32 25.72 1.19
CA VAL A 113 -5.58 26.28 0.66
C VAL A 113 -6.69 26.28 1.70
N LEU A 114 -6.58 25.41 2.71
CA LEU A 114 -7.59 25.19 3.73
C LEU A 114 -7.29 26.07 4.95
N GLY A 115 -8.21 26.98 5.26
CA GLY A 115 -8.06 27.89 6.41
C GLY A 115 -8.05 27.17 7.76
N VAL A 116 -7.80 27.94 8.83
CA VAL A 116 -7.67 27.46 10.22
C VAL A 116 -8.84 26.60 10.70
N SER A 117 -10.06 26.80 10.18
CA SER A 117 -11.22 25.98 10.52
C SER A 117 -11.00 24.48 10.24
N VAL A 118 -10.42 24.16 9.09
CA VAL A 118 -10.19 22.76 8.67
C VAL A 118 -9.01 22.14 9.43
N PHE A 119 -8.07 22.96 9.89
CA PHE A 119 -7.04 22.52 10.83
C PHE A 119 -7.64 22.07 12.17
N ILE A 120 -8.61 22.83 12.70
CA ILE A 120 -9.29 22.48 13.96
C ILE A 120 -10.05 21.16 13.80
N GLU A 121 -10.75 20.97 12.68
CA GLU A 121 -11.47 19.72 12.39
C GLU A 121 -10.54 18.50 12.33
N ALA A 122 -9.41 18.62 11.62
CA ALA A 122 -8.40 17.56 11.57
C ALA A 122 -7.74 17.31 12.93
N PHE A 123 -7.51 18.36 13.72
CA PHE A 123 -6.98 18.23 15.07
C PHE A 123 -7.94 17.48 15.99
N ILE A 124 -9.24 17.81 15.95
CA ILE A 124 -10.28 17.08 16.68
C ILE A 124 -10.34 15.62 16.23
N PHE A 125 -10.27 15.38 14.91
CA PHE A 125 -10.24 14.03 14.35
C PHE A 125 -9.07 13.23 14.93
N VAL A 126 -7.83 13.71 14.82
CA VAL A 126 -6.64 13.07 15.40
C VAL A 126 -6.78 12.82 16.90
N LEU A 127 -7.34 13.79 17.64
CA LEU A 127 -7.51 13.67 19.09
C LEU A 127 -8.47 12.52 19.46
N ILE A 128 -9.56 12.34 18.71
CA ILE A 128 -10.48 11.21 18.89
C ILE A 128 -9.75 9.86 18.67
N LEU A 129 -8.89 9.80 17.65
CA LEU A 129 -8.10 8.59 17.33
C LEU A 129 -7.08 8.24 18.41
N ILE A 130 -6.39 9.25 18.94
CA ILE A 130 -5.46 9.08 20.05
C ILE A 130 -6.22 8.54 21.27
N ILE A 131 -7.39 9.08 21.58
CA ILE A 131 -8.22 8.58 22.70
C ILE A 131 -8.61 7.12 22.47
N GLY A 132 -9.07 6.76 21.28
CA GLY A 132 -9.41 5.38 20.92
C GLY A 132 -8.22 4.42 21.05
N SER A 133 -7.04 4.84 20.58
CA SER A 133 -5.79 4.09 20.66
C SER A 133 -5.34 3.90 22.12
N VAL A 134 -5.39 4.96 22.93
CA VAL A 134 -5.08 4.90 24.36
C VAL A 134 -6.07 3.98 25.08
N TYR A 135 -7.36 4.02 24.73
CA TYR A 135 -8.35 3.10 25.29
C TYR A 135 -8.02 1.64 24.94
N ALA A 136 -7.68 1.34 23.69
CA ALA A 136 -7.29 0.00 23.25
C ALA A 136 -6.04 -0.49 24.01
N TRP A 137 -5.04 0.38 24.20
CA TRP A 137 -3.87 0.07 25.02
C TRP A 137 -4.25 -0.24 26.47
N ARG A 138 -5.08 0.61 27.10
CA ARG A 138 -5.54 0.40 28.49
C ARG A 138 -6.36 -0.89 28.67
N LYS A 139 -6.93 -1.43 27.59
CA LYS A 139 -7.65 -2.72 27.57
C LYS A 139 -6.76 -3.93 27.27
N GLY A 140 -5.45 -3.75 27.15
CA GLY A 140 -4.51 -4.83 26.88
C GLY A 140 -4.52 -5.32 25.43
N ALA A 141 -5.16 -4.60 24.50
CA ALA A 141 -5.20 -4.99 23.09
C ALA A 141 -3.82 -5.00 22.42
N LEU A 142 -2.88 -4.25 22.99
CA LEU A 142 -1.51 -4.06 22.52
C LEU A 142 -0.48 -4.70 23.47
N GLU A 143 -0.91 -5.49 24.45
CA GLU A 143 0.00 -6.17 25.37
C GLU A 143 0.53 -7.46 24.75
N TRP A 144 1.85 -7.65 24.82
CA TRP A 144 2.54 -8.82 24.25
C TRP A 144 2.93 -9.87 25.30
N VAL A 145 2.77 -9.57 26.59
CA VAL A 145 3.20 -10.42 27.71
C VAL A 145 2.28 -11.64 27.87
#